data_AF-A0A453KTL5-F1
#
_entry.id   AF-A0A453KTL5-F1
#
_cell.length_a   1.000
_cell.length_b   1.000
_cell.length_c   1.000
_cell.angle_alpha   90.00
_cell.angle_beta   90.00
_cell.angle_gamma   90.00
#
_symmetry.space_group_name_H-M   'P 1'
#
loop_
_entity.id
_entity.type
_entity.pdbx_description
1 polymer ?
#
loop_
_entity_poly.entity_id
_entity_poly.type
_entity_poly.pdbx_seq_one_letter_code
_entity_poly.pdbx_strand_id
1 'polypeptide(L)'
;HVWQLSASFLFGMDVRFVSALKTSEIRIVTRFVFEVVLHIIYWSTRYTSKEIHNIREIRRSKTYDPPAFRPIVFPSQFPPPRFRPYRIPPPMAAVVSDLVDFLNASPTAFHAVDEAKRLLKAAGFEQLSEREEWSGLQPGRKYFFTRNHSAIVAFAIGAKYVAGNGFHIIGAHTDSPCLKLKPVTKITKGGYLEVGVQTYGGGLWYTWFDRDLTIAGRVLVREKKDGVVSYGHKLVRVQEPIMRIPTLAIHLDRTISSEGLKINNQNHLVPVLGTLIKHEMQKLVEGNVPGESSGGENTKHHPLLLQLIAKEANCEVDEICDFELQLCDTQPSVVAGAMKEFIFSGRLDNLCMSFCSLKV
;
A
#
# COMPACT_ATOMS: atom_id res chain seq x y z
N HIS A 1 28.73 -0.11 4.01
CA HIS A 1 28.10 1.09 3.44
C HIS A 1 26.87 0.79 2.58
N VAL A 2 26.97 0.01 1.48
CA VAL A 2 25.78 -0.37 0.66
C VAL A 2 24.73 -1.14 1.47
N TRP A 3 25.17 -2.02 2.38
CA TRP A 3 24.32 -2.76 3.34
C TRP A 3 23.46 -1.89 4.28
N GLN A 4 23.93 -0.68 4.64
CA GLN A 4 23.23 0.16 5.62
C GLN A 4 22.16 1.04 4.97
N LEU A 5 22.39 1.48 3.73
CA LEU A 5 21.44 2.31 2.98
C LEU A 5 20.23 1.52 2.49
N SER A 6 20.42 0.25 2.09
CA SER A 6 19.32 -0.61 1.61
C SER A 6 18.36 -1.03 2.73
N ALA A 7 18.85 -1.24 3.95
CA ALA A 7 18.03 -1.60 5.11
C ALA A 7 17.15 -0.43 5.60
N SER A 8 17.67 0.80 5.60
CA SER A 8 16.89 2.00 5.92
C SER A 8 15.84 2.33 4.85
N PHE A 9 16.08 1.98 3.58
CA PHE A 9 15.16 2.26 2.48
C PHE A 9 13.96 1.30 2.40
N LEU A 10 14.14 0.00 2.71
CA LEU A 10 13.03 -0.97 2.71
C LEU A 10 12.30 -1.11 4.05
N PHE A 11 12.95 -0.82 5.19
CA PHE A 11 12.40 -1.15 6.51
C PHE A 11 12.32 0.03 7.49
N GLY A 12 12.71 1.25 7.08
CA GLY A 12 12.56 2.46 7.89
C GLY A 12 13.36 2.47 9.21
N MET A 13 14.41 1.66 9.35
CA MET A 13 15.20 1.54 10.58
C MET A 13 16.42 2.49 10.61
N ASP A 14 16.70 3.08 11.78
CA ASP A 14 17.96 3.78 12.09
C ASP A 14 19.13 2.78 12.08
N VAL A 15 20.20 3.14 11.36
CA VAL A 15 21.43 2.36 11.15
C VAL A 15 22.08 1.89 12.46
N ARG A 16 21.82 2.57 13.58
CA ARG A 16 22.35 2.23 14.91
C ARG A 16 21.65 1.04 15.57
N PHE A 17 20.45 0.67 15.16
CA PHE A 17 19.68 -0.42 15.80
C PHE A 17 20.13 -1.82 15.34
N VAL A 18 20.70 -1.93 14.13
CA VAL A 18 21.13 -3.20 13.53
C VAL A 18 22.35 -3.79 14.25
N SER A 19 23.17 -2.97 14.93
CA SER A 19 24.34 -3.48 15.66
C SER A 19 24.02 -4.08 17.03
N ALA A 20 22.79 -3.93 17.55
CA ALA A 20 22.44 -4.27 18.93
C ALA A 20 21.76 -5.65 19.12
N LEU A 21 21.43 -6.38 18.05
CA LEU A 21 20.74 -7.68 18.16
C LEU A 21 21.71 -8.81 18.56
N LYS A 22 21.53 -9.33 19.79
CA LYS A 22 22.42 -10.28 20.48
C LYS A 22 22.04 -11.76 20.41
N THR A 23 20.99 -12.17 19.71
CA THR A 23 20.61 -13.59 19.57
C THR A 23 20.88 -14.13 18.16
N SER A 24 21.59 -15.26 18.09
CA SER A 24 22.05 -15.92 16.85
C SER A 24 20.92 -16.39 15.94
N GLU A 25 19.75 -16.70 16.49
CA GLU A 25 18.60 -17.24 15.75
C GLU A 25 17.80 -16.15 15.02
N ILE A 26 17.70 -14.95 15.61
CA ILE A 26 17.11 -13.77 14.95
C ILE A 26 17.93 -13.38 13.72
N ARG A 27 19.25 -13.59 13.74
CA ARG A 27 20.11 -13.36 12.57
C ARG A 27 19.82 -14.33 11.43
N ILE A 28 19.47 -15.58 11.72
CA ILE A 28 19.20 -16.59 10.68
C ILE A 28 17.90 -16.28 9.95
N VAL A 29 16.82 -16.00 10.69
CA VAL A 29 15.52 -15.66 10.09
C VAL A 29 15.59 -14.33 9.33
N THR A 30 16.25 -13.33 9.90
CA THR A 30 16.42 -12.02 9.23
C THR A 30 17.32 -12.13 7.99
N ARG A 31 18.39 -12.93 8.04
CA ARG A 31 19.27 -13.19 6.90
C ARG A 31 18.57 -14.00 5.81
N PHE A 32 17.76 -14.98 6.18
CA PHE A 32 16.98 -15.78 5.22
C PHE A 32 15.94 -14.92 4.49
N VAL A 33 15.16 -14.11 5.22
CA VAL A 33 14.19 -13.18 4.60
C VAL A 33 14.91 -12.17 3.71
N PHE A 34 16.07 -11.65 4.13
CA PHE A 34 16.87 -10.72 3.34
C PHE A 34 17.46 -11.34 2.07
N GLU A 35 18.00 -12.56 2.15
CA GLU A 35 18.54 -13.29 0.99
C GLU A 35 17.43 -13.67 0.00
N VAL A 36 16.24 -14.06 0.47
CA VAL A 36 15.07 -14.33 -0.39
C VAL A 36 14.59 -13.05 -1.09
N VAL A 37 14.47 -11.92 -0.38
CA VAL A 37 14.05 -10.64 -0.98
C VAL A 37 15.08 -10.14 -1.99
N LEU A 38 16.37 -10.23 -1.70
CA LEU A 38 17.42 -9.90 -2.66
C LEU A 38 17.40 -10.80 -3.89
N HIS A 39 17.13 -12.09 -3.70
CA HIS A 39 17.06 -13.04 -4.82
C HIS A 39 15.84 -12.75 -5.71
N ILE A 40 14.70 -12.38 -5.13
CA ILE A 40 13.50 -11.94 -5.87
C ILE A 40 13.79 -10.64 -6.66
N ILE A 41 14.43 -9.64 -6.03
CA ILE A 41 14.80 -8.38 -6.71
C ILE A 41 15.83 -8.64 -7.83
N TYR A 42 16.83 -9.49 -7.57
CA TYR A 42 17.85 -9.87 -8.55
C TYR A 42 17.24 -10.57 -9.78
N TRP A 43 16.28 -11.47 -9.57
CA TRP A 43 15.59 -12.16 -10.68
C TRP A 43 14.61 -11.24 -11.41
N SER A 44 13.90 -10.37 -10.70
CA SER A 44 12.99 -9.37 -11.30
C SER A 44 13.73 -8.36 -12.20
N THR A 45 14.95 -7.96 -11.83
CA THR A 45 15.78 -7.04 -12.63
C THR A 45 16.49 -7.74 -13.80
N ARG A 46 16.74 -9.05 -13.71
CA ARG A 46 17.30 -9.84 -14.82
C ARG A 46 16.27 -10.13 -15.91
N TYR A 47 15.01 -10.32 -15.56
CA TYR A 47 13.93 -10.56 -16.53
C TYR A 47 13.69 -9.33 -17.42
N THR A 48 13.71 -8.12 -16.86
CA THR A 48 13.58 -6.87 -17.62
C THR A 48 14.77 -6.59 -18.55
N SER A 49 15.99 -7.03 -18.21
CA SER A 49 17.16 -6.88 -19.11
C SER A 49 17.26 -7.92 -20.22
N LYS A 50 16.81 -9.17 -20.01
CA LYS A 50 16.88 -10.22 -21.04
C LYS A 50 15.85 -10.04 -22.15
N GLU A 51 14.69 -9.47 -21.87
CA GLU A 51 13.67 -9.19 -22.91
C GLU A 51 14.06 -8.01 -23.82
N ILE A 52 14.84 -7.04 -23.32
CA ILE A 52 15.29 -5.89 -24.12
C ILE A 52 16.41 -6.27 -25.11
N HIS A 53 17.19 -7.33 -24.84
CA HIS A 53 18.24 -7.78 -25.76
C HIS A 53 17.71 -8.64 -26.92
N ASN A 54 16.72 -9.50 -26.67
CA ASN A 54 16.17 -10.40 -27.71
C ASN A 54 15.30 -9.69 -28.77
N ILE A 55 14.75 -8.51 -28.47
CA ILE A 55 13.93 -7.75 -29.43
C ILE A 55 14.78 -7.03 -30.50
N ARG A 56 16.09 -6.84 -30.26
CA ARG A 56 16.98 -6.13 -31.20
C ARG A 56 17.69 -7.04 -32.21
N GLU A 57 17.81 -8.34 -31.97
CA GLU A 57 18.48 -9.27 -32.90
C GLU A 57 17.56 -9.89 -33.98
N ILE A 58 16.23 -9.88 -33.81
CA ILE A 58 15.29 -10.50 -34.77
C ILE A 58 14.98 -9.58 -35.98
N ARG A 59 15.56 -8.37 -36.05
CA ARG A 59 15.30 -7.41 -37.15
C ARG A 59 16.33 -7.40 -38.29
N ARG A 60 17.27 -8.33 -38.36
CA ARG A 60 18.20 -8.43 -39.50
C ARG A 60 18.39 -9.87 -39.97
N SER A 61 18.10 -10.08 -41.26
CA SER A 61 18.34 -11.25 -42.10
C SER A 61 17.24 -12.34 -42.15
N LYS A 62 16.44 -12.32 -43.22
CA LYS A 62 16.53 -13.27 -44.36
C LYS A 62 15.25 -13.17 -45.20
N THR A 63 15.43 -12.91 -46.48
CA THR A 63 14.44 -13.05 -47.55
C THR A 63 13.90 -14.46 -47.58
N TYR A 64 12.57 -14.61 -47.61
CA TYR A 64 11.87 -15.89 -47.68
C TYR A 64 11.03 -15.90 -48.96
N ASP A 65 11.36 -16.80 -49.89
CA ASP A 65 10.55 -17.05 -51.09
C ASP A 65 9.34 -17.94 -50.71
N PRO A 66 8.12 -17.60 -51.16
CA PRO A 66 6.94 -18.41 -50.84
C PRO A 66 6.83 -19.63 -51.79
N PRO A 67 6.48 -20.83 -51.27
CA PRO A 67 6.19 -21.97 -52.13
C PRO A 67 4.79 -21.85 -52.76
N ALA A 68 4.65 -22.43 -53.95
CA ALA A 68 3.46 -22.37 -54.79
C ALA A 68 2.18 -22.87 -54.09
N PHE A 69 1.10 -22.09 -54.21
CA PHE A 69 -0.25 -22.42 -53.76
C PHE A 69 -0.80 -23.65 -54.51
N ARG A 70 -1.14 -24.71 -53.77
CA ARG A 70 -2.10 -25.73 -54.23
C ARG A 70 -3.45 -25.44 -53.57
N PRO A 71 -4.58 -25.44 -54.32
CA PRO A 71 -5.88 -25.22 -53.71
C PRO A 71 -6.25 -26.44 -52.85
N ILE A 72 -6.45 -26.21 -51.56
CA ILE A 72 -7.08 -27.18 -50.66
C ILE A 72 -8.59 -27.04 -50.86
N VAL A 73 -9.23 -28.10 -51.37
CA VAL A 73 -10.69 -28.20 -51.44
C VAL A 73 -11.20 -28.50 -50.04
N PHE A 74 -11.89 -27.54 -49.41
CA PHE A 74 -12.59 -27.78 -48.16
C PHE A 74 -13.90 -28.52 -48.43
N PRO A 75 -14.22 -29.62 -47.70
CA PRO A 75 -15.55 -30.17 -47.72
C PRO A 75 -16.53 -29.12 -47.15
N SER A 76 -17.52 -28.75 -47.96
CA SER A 76 -18.63 -27.92 -47.52
C SER A 76 -19.43 -28.67 -46.45
N GLN A 77 -19.70 -28.01 -45.32
CA GLN A 77 -20.46 -28.47 -44.15
C GLN A 77 -19.61 -29.01 -42.99
N PHE A 78 -18.91 -28.11 -42.30
CA PHE A 78 -18.74 -28.28 -40.85
C PHE A 78 -20.02 -27.82 -40.15
N PRO A 79 -20.59 -28.59 -39.21
CA PRO A 79 -21.68 -28.08 -38.38
C PRO A 79 -21.19 -26.84 -37.62
N PRO A 80 -22.05 -25.82 -37.40
CA PRO A 80 -21.64 -24.64 -36.66
C PRO A 80 -21.07 -25.07 -35.29
N PRO A 81 -19.99 -24.42 -34.80
CA PRO A 81 -19.48 -24.71 -33.48
C PRO A 81 -20.65 -24.55 -32.50
N ARG A 82 -20.99 -25.63 -31.81
CA ARG A 82 -21.95 -25.57 -30.71
C ARG A 82 -21.30 -24.68 -29.65
N PHE A 83 -21.68 -23.40 -29.64
CA PHE A 83 -21.46 -22.52 -28.51
C PHE A 83 -22.20 -23.16 -27.33
N ARG A 84 -21.47 -23.96 -26.55
CA ARG A 84 -21.89 -24.21 -25.18
C ARG A 84 -21.74 -22.85 -24.50
N PRO A 85 -22.81 -22.25 -23.93
CA PRO A 85 -22.62 -21.09 -23.10
C PRO A 85 -21.57 -21.46 -22.07
N TYR A 86 -20.51 -20.67 -21.97
CA TYR A 86 -19.50 -20.83 -20.94
C TYR A 86 -20.26 -20.76 -19.61
N ARG A 87 -20.47 -21.91 -18.98
CA ARG A 87 -21.06 -21.96 -17.64
C ARG A 87 -20.05 -21.29 -16.74
N ILE A 88 -20.37 -20.08 -16.28
CA ILE A 88 -19.62 -19.38 -15.23
C ILE A 88 -19.47 -20.39 -14.08
N PRO A 89 -18.26 -20.87 -13.76
CA PRO A 89 -18.07 -21.73 -12.60
C PRO A 89 -18.50 -20.94 -11.36
N PRO A 90 -19.22 -21.53 -10.40
CA PRO A 90 -19.84 -20.78 -9.30
C PRO A 90 -18.78 -20.29 -8.29
N PRO A 91 -18.79 -19.00 -7.94
CA PRO A 91 -18.89 -17.89 -8.88
C PRO A 91 -17.56 -17.13 -8.87
N MET A 92 -16.95 -16.88 -10.04
CA MET A 92 -15.90 -15.87 -10.18
C MET A 92 -16.27 -14.53 -9.51
N ALA A 93 -17.57 -14.25 -9.37
CA ALA A 93 -18.08 -13.11 -8.61
C ALA A 93 -17.67 -13.09 -7.13
N ALA A 94 -17.50 -14.24 -6.45
CA ALA A 94 -17.10 -14.27 -5.04
C ALA A 94 -15.63 -13.86 -4.84
N VAL A 95 -14.71 -14.40 -5.65
CA VAL A 95 -13.28 -14.02 -5.57
C VAL A 95 -13.08 -12.55 -5.94
N VAL A 96 -13.80 -12.07 -6.95
CA VAL A 96 -13.75 -10.67 -7.36
C VAL A 96 -14.32 -9.74 -6.27
N SER A 97 -15.45 -10.11 -5.65
CA SER A 97 -16.01 -9.35 -4.52
C SER A 97 -15.02 -9.29 -3.35
N ASP A 98 -14.47 -10.45 -2.96
CA ASP A 98 -13.50 -10.53 -1.88
C ASP A 98 -12.24 -9.69 -2.15
N LEU A 99 -11.75 -9.64 -3.40
CA LEU A 99 -10.63 -8.78 -3.79
C LEU A 99 -11.01 -7.29 -3.68
N VAL A 100 -12.19 -6.91 -4.16
CA VAL A 100 -12.69 -5.53 -4.05
C VAL A 100 -12.80 -5.12 -2.59
N ASP A 101 -13.34 -5.99 -1.73
CA ASP A 101 -13.45 -5.75 -0.29
C ASP A 101 -12.07 -5.63 0.36
N PHE A 102 -11.11 -6.50 0.00
CA PHE A 102 -9.73 -6.42 0.48
C PHE A 102 -9.07 -5.09 0.07
N LEU A 103 -9.19 -4.67 -1.18
CA LEU A 103 -8.64 -3.40 -1.69
C LEU A 103 -9.24 -2.18 -0.98
N ASN A 104 -10.55 -2.23 -0.72
CA ASN A 104 -11.29 -1.18 -0.02
C ASN A 104 -10.97 -1.12 1.47
N ALA A 105 -10.71 -2.27 2.10
CA ALA A 105 -10.24 -2.34 3.48
C ALA A 105 -8.77 -1.91 3.64
N SER A 106 -7.99 -1.87 2.55
CA SER A 106 -6.53 -1.72 2.56
C SER A 106 -6.02 -0.43 1.90
N PRO A 107 -6.32 0.77 2.44
CA PRO A 107 -5.81 2.03 1.90
C PRO A 107 -4.29 2.20 2.08
N THR A 108 -3.69 1.51 3.06
CA THR A 108 -2.24 1.53 3.33
C THR A 108 -1.70 0.14 3.60
N ALA A 109 -0.36 -0.02 3.58
CA ALA A 109 0.28 -1.29 3.92
C ALA A 109 -0.09 -1.80 5.33
N PHE A 110 -0.33 -0.88 6.28
CA PHE A 110 -0.75 -1.25 7.64
C PHE A 110 -2.14 -1.87 7.65
N HIS A 111 -3.07 -1.29 6.89
CA HIS A 111 -4.42 -1.83 6.76
C HIS A 111 -4.44 -3.12 5.94
N ALA A 112 -3.60 -3.23 4.90
CA ALA A 112 -3.44 -4.47 4.14
C ALA A 112 -3.00 -5.65 5.01
N VAL A 113 -2.03 -5.41 5.90
CA VAL A 113 -1.62 -6.42 6.88
C VAL A 113 -2.72 -6.71 7.89
N ASP A 114 -3.43 -5.70 8.40
CA ASP A 114 -4.48 -5.94 9.37
C ASP A 114 -5.66 -6.73 8.79
N GLU A 115 -6.05 -6.43 7.56
CA GLU A 115 -7.05 -7.21 6.84
C GLU A 115 -6.56 -8.63 6.53
N ALA A 116 -5.29 -8.80 6.12
CA ALA A 116 -4.69 -10.12 5.95
C ALA A 116 -4.70 -10.93 7.26
N LYS A 117 -4.38 -10.32 8.40
CA LYS A 117 -4.47 -10.97 9.72
C LYS A 117 -5.90 -11.42 10.01
N ARG A 118 -6.89 -10.57 9.72
CA ARG A 118 -8.32 -10.89 9.93
C ARG A 118 -8.71 -12.12 9.11
N LEU A 119 -8.34 -12.15 7.82
CA LEU A 119 -8.60 -13.27 6.92
C LEU A 119 -7.91 -14.57 7.38
N LEU A 120 -6.63 -14.49 7.78
CA LEU A 120 -5.86 -15.64 8.25
C LEU A 120 -6.43 -16.21 9.56
N LYS A 121 -6.82 -15.36 10.51
CA LYS A 121 -7.50 -15.79 11.75
C LYS A 121 -8.82 -16.47 11.45
N ALA A 122 -9.63 -15.91 10.54
CA ALA A 122 -10.88 -16.53 10.11
C ALA A 122 -10.65 -17.90 9.43
N ALA A 123 -9.52 -18.07 8.76
CA ALA A 123 -9.09 -19.34 8.18
C ALA A 123 -8.43 -20.31 9.19
N GLY A 124 -8.41 -19.98 10.49
CA GLY A 124 -7.87 -20.83 11.55
C GLY A 124 -6.35 -20.86 11.64
N PHE A 125 -5.66 -19.81 11.18
CA PHE A 125 -4.25 -19.63 11.48
C PHE A 125 -4.05 -19.02 12.87
N GLU A 126 -3.01 -19.47 13.55
CA GLU A 126 -2.59 -18.96 14.85
C GLU A 126 -1.56 -17.81 14.68
N GLN A 127 -1.74 -16.72 15.42
CA GLN A 127 -0.80 -15.61 15.40
C GLN A 127 0.37 -15.88 16.33
N LEU A 128 1.59 -15.86 15.80
CA LEU A 128 2.83 -15.95 16.56
C LEU A 128 3.37 -14.57 16.90
N SER A 129 4.03 -14.47 18.06
CA SER A 129 4.80 -13.30 18.48
C SER A 129 6.27 -13.51 18.15
N GLU A 130 6.90 -12.59 17.41
CA GLU A 130 8.35 -12.63 17.18
C GLU A 130 9.19 -12.32 18.42
N ARG A 131 8.54 -11.98 19.55
CA ARG A 131 9.20 -11.76 20.85
C ARG A 131 9.29 -13.02 21.69
N GLU A 132 8.62 -14.08 21.28
CA GLU A 132 8.52 -15.35 22.00
C GLU A 132 9.28 -16.44 21.27
N GLU A 133 9.69 -17.47 22.01
CA GLU A 133 10.25 -18.68 21.43
C GLU A 133 9.15 -19.53 20.80
N TRP A 134 9.37 -20.05 19.58
CA TRP A 134 8.40 -20.85 18.83
C TRP A 134 8.61 -22.35 19.03
N SER A 135 8.74 -22.81 20.28
CA SER A 135 8.96 -24.23 20.61
C SER A 135 7.73 -25.12 20.38
N GLY A 136 6.54 -24.52 20.19
CA GLY A 136 5.25 -25.22 20.04
C GLY A 136 4.77 -25.49 18.62
N LEU A 137 5.58 -25.28 17.57
CA LEU A 137 5.15 -25.49 16.18
C LEU A 137 4.88 -26.96 15.87
N GLN A 138 3.72 -27.27 15.28
CA GLN A 138 3.31 -28.65 15.00
C GLN A 138 3.02 -28.89 13.51
N PRO A 139 3.42 -30.04 12.94
CA PRO A 139 2.92 -30.50 11.65
C PRO A 139 1.39 -30.51 11.60
N GLY A 140 0.82 -30.10 10.46
CA GLY A 140 -0.62 -29.97 10.25
C GLY A 140 -1.24 -28.67 10.79
N ARG A 141 -0.48 -27.80 11.45
CA ARG A 141 -0.95 -26.49 11.94
C ARG A 141 -0.56 -25.34 11.01
N LYS A 142 -1.20 -24.19 11.23
CA LYS A 142 -1.12 -22.99 10.39
C LYS A 142 -0.82 -21.78 11.27
N TYR A 143 0.15 -20.99 10.88
CA TYR A 143 0.68 -19.90 11.69
C TYR A 143 0.95 -18.65 10.85
N PHE A 144 0.91 -17.48 11.47
CA PHE A 144 1.42 -16.26 10.86
C PHE A 144 2.04 -15.34 11.90
N PHE A 145 2.92 -14.44 11.47
CA PHE A 145 3.41 -13.34 12.28
C PHE A 145 3.48 -12.07 11.45
N THR A 146 3.63 -10.94 12.13
CA THR A 146 3.76 -9.62 11.48
C THR A 146 4.96 -8.87 12.01
N ARG A 147 5.66 -8.19 11.10
CA ARG A 147 6.77 -7.29 11.43
C ARG A 147 6.37 -5.86 11.08
N ASN A 148 6.60 -4.92 12.00
CA ASN A 148 6.27 -3.50 11.84
C ASN A 148 4.78 -3.21 11.54
N HIS A 149 3.89 -4.20 11.66
CA HIS A 149 2.50 -4.11 11.20
C HIS A 149 2.33 -3.80 9.70
N SER A 150 3.41 -3.85 8.91
CA SER A 150 3.38 -3.55 7.46
C SER A 150 3.86 -4.74 6.61
N ALA A 151 4.47 -5.75 7.23
CA ALA A 151 4.78 -7.03 6.62
C ALA A 151 4.10 -8.18 7.37
N ILE A 152 3.66 -9.19 6.63
CA ILE A 152 3.04 -10.41 7.16
C ILE A 152 3.64 -11.63 6.49
N VAL A 153 3.90 -12.66 7.29
CA VAL A 153 4.34 -13.97 6.81
C VAL A 153 3.38 -15.00 7.39
N ALA A 154 2.73 -15.74 6.51
CA ALA A 154 1.84 -16.84 6.87
C ALA A 154 2.40 -18.15 6.31
N PHE A 155 2.30 -19.23 7.08
CA PHE A 155 2.78 -20.54 6.67
C PHE A 155 1.91 -21.66 7.25
N ALA A 156 1.76 -22.72 6.48
CA ALA A 156 1.09 -23.96 6.88
C ALA A 156 2.11 -25.09 6.90
N ILE A 157 2.25 -25.75 8.04
CA ILE A 157 3.20 -26.87 8.18
C ILE A 157 2.51 -28.13 7.69
N GLY A 158 3.03 -28.75 6.63
CA GLY A 158 2.48 -30.00 6.10
C GLY A 158 2.50 -31.11 7.16
N ALA A 159 1.48 -31.97 7.20
CA ALA A 159 1.38 -33.03 8.21
C ALA A 159 2.55 -34.04 8.19
N LYS A 160 3.28 -34.15 7.08
CA LYS A 160 4.47 -34.99 6.91
C LYS A 160 5.78 -34.20 6.92
N TYR A 161 5.73 -32.92 7.27
CA TYR A 161 6.92 -32.09 7.34
C TYR A 161 7.84 -32.57 8.45
N VAL A 162 9.12 -32.70 8.14
CA VAL A 162 10.20 -32.90 9.10
C VAL A 162 11.30 -31.87 8.81
N ALA A 163 12.09 -31.53 9.82
CA ALA A 163 13.21 -30.61 9.66
C ALA A 163 14.16 -31.09 8.55
N GLY A 164 14.52 -30.19 7.63
CA GLY A 164 15.30 -30.49 6.43
C GLY A 164 14.47 -30.58 5.15
N ASN A 165 13.15 -30.70 5.24
CA ASN A 165 12.26 -30.61 4.07
C ASN A 165 12.24 -29.18 3.49
N GLY A 166 11.88 -29.08 2.19
CA GLY A 166 11.77 -27.81 1.48
C GLY A 166 10.52 -26.99 1.80
N PHE A 167 10.45 -25.78 1.21
CA PHE A 167 9.36 -24.83 1.34
C PHE A 167 8.78 -24.47 -0.03
N HIS A 168 7.47 -24.30 -0.10
CA HIS A 168 6.80 -23.64 -1.22
C HIS A 168 6.47 -22.22 -0.79
N ILE A 169 7.06 -21.22 -1.46
CA ILE A 169 6.99 -19.82 -1.04
C ILE A 169 6.41 -19.00 -2.18
N ILE A 170 5.42 -18.18 -1.85
CA ILE A 170 4.88 -17.13 -2.71
C ILE A 170 5.19 -15.80 -2.03
N GLY A 171 5.70 -14.84 -2.81
CA GLY A 171 6.04 -13.51 -2.32
C GLY A 171 5.27 -12.43 -3.08
N ALA A 172 4.75 -11.46 -2.35
CA ALA A 172 4.15 -10.22 -2.86
C ALA A 172 4.55 -9.05 -1.92
N HIS A 173 4.09 -7.84 -2.21
CA HIS A 173 4.31 -6.68 -1.34
C HIS A 173 3.01 -5.91 -1.07
N THR A 174 2.95 -5.29 0.12
CA THR A 174 1.76 -4.65 0.68
C THR A 174 1.70 -3.14 0.44
N ASP A 175 2.80 -2.56 -0.02
CA ASP A 175 2.91 -1.14 -0.29
C ASP A 175 2.58 -0.81 -1.76
N SER A 176 2.20 0.46 -1.97
CA SER A 176 1.99 1.04 -3.29
C SER A 176 2.54 2.46 -3.31
N PRO A 177 2.94 3.01 -4.48
CA PRO A 177 3.34 4.41 -4.58
C PRO A 177 2.24 5.35 -4.04
N CYS A 178 2.63 6.30 -3.21
CA CYS A 178 1.70 7.21 -2.53
C CYS A 178 2.36 8.53 -2.10
N LEU A 179 1.55 9.47 -1.61
CA LEU A 179 2.00 10.69 -0.96
C LEU A 179 1.91 10.53 0.56
N LYS A 180 3.06 10.42 1.23
CA LYS A 180 3.13 10.34 2.70
C LYS A 180 3.17 11.73 3.31
N LEU A 181 2.54 11.92 4.47
CA LEU A 181 2.69 13.16 5.24
C LEU A 181 4.14 13.30 5.70
N LYS A 182 4.68 14.53 5.64
CA LYS A 182 6.02 14.84 6.17
C LYS A 182 6.02 14.89 7.71
N PRO A 183 7.18 14.71 8.36
CA PRO A 183 7.30 14.91 9.82
C PRO A 183 6.93 16.33 10.29
N VAL A 184 7.02 17.32 9.40
CA VAL A 184 6.49 18.68 9.58
C VAL A 184 5.58 18.95 8.39
N THR A 185 4.28 18.97 8.63
CA THR A 185 3.28 19.11 7.56
C THR A 185 2.74 20.52 7.43
N LYS A 186 2.89 21.36 8.46
CA LYS A 186 2.24 22.68 8.51
C LYS A 186 2.75 23.59 7.39
N ILE A 187 1.88 23.93 6.44
CA ILE A 187 2.11 24.93 5.40
C ILE A 187 0.90 25.87 5.36
N THR A 188 1.14 27.18 5.33
CA THR A 188 0.09 28.19 5.16
C THR A 188 0.46 29.07 3.98
N LYS A 189 -0.40 29.11 2.96
CA LYS A 189 -0.13 29.87 1.73
C LYS A 189 -1.42 30.35 1.09
N GLY A 190 -1.45 31.62 0.66
CA GLY A 190 -2.57 32.17 -0.12
C GLY A 190 -3.95 32.08 0.56
N GLY A 191 -4.02 32.10 1.90
CA GLY A 191 -5.28 31.94 2.64
C GLY A 191 -5.67 30.48 2.95
N TYR A 192 -4.90 29.51 2.46
CA TYR A 192 -5.16 28.08 2.62
C TYR A 192 -4.30 27.45 3.71
N LEU A 193 -4.88 26.44 4.36
CA LEU A 193 -4.20 25.47 5.21
C LEU A 193 -3.78 24.30 4.32
N GLU A 194 -2.49 24.18 4.08
CA GLU A 194 -1.88 23.15 3.24
C GLU A 194 -1.15 22.10 4.11
N VAL A 195 -1.02 20.88 3.59
CA VAL A 195 -0.36 19.77 4.28
C VAL A 195 0.84 19.29 3.46
N GLY A 196 2.04 19.49 4.00
CA GLY A 196 3.29 19.04 3.38
C GLY A 196 3.37 17.52 3.26
N VAL A 197 3.58 17.05 2.04
CA VAL A 197 3.73 15.63 1.70
C VAL A 197 5.07 15.33 1.05
N GLN A 198 5.42 14.05 1.01
CA GLN A 198 6.58 13.49 0.33
C GLN A 198 6.16 12.31 -0.55
N THR A 199 6.82 12.16 -1.69
CA THR A 199 6.59 11.05 -2.62
C THR A 199 7.20 9.76 -2.07
N TYR A 200 6.42 8.68 -2.07
CA TYR A 200 6.87 7.33 -1.76
C TYR A 200 6.72 6.45 -3.01
N GLY A 201 7.80 5.80 -3.45
CA GLY A 201 7.83 5.03 -4.69
C GLY A 201 7.84 5.89 -5.97
N GLY A 202 7.67 5.24 -7.12
CA GLY A 202 7.68 5.87 -8.45
C GLY A 202 6.27 6.13 -9.00
N GLY A 203 5.47 6.91 -8.28
CA GLY A 203 4.07 7.15 -8.64
C GLY A 203 3.89 8.04 -9.89
N LEU A 204 2.76 7.85 -10.56
CA LEU A 204 2.30 8.73 -11.63
C LEU A 204 1.62 9.96 -11.02
N TRP A 205 2.41 10.93 -10.55
CA TRP A 205 1.91 12.00 -9.68
C TRP A 205 0.81 12.89 -10.28
N TYR A 206 0.73 12.99 -11.60
CA TYR A 206 -0.35 13.72 -12.26
C TYR A 206 -1.74 13.12 -11.99
N THR A 207 -1.84 11.81 -11.69
CA THR A 207 -3.13 11.16 -11.40
C THR A 207 -3.67 11.48 -10.02
N TRP A 208 -2.86 12.08 -9.15
CA TRP A 208 -3.23 12.49 -7.78
C TRP A 208 -3.87 13.88 -7.73
N PHE A 209 -3.72 14.66 -8.80
CA PHE A 209 -4.40 15.94 -8.92
C PHE A 209 -5.91 15.74 -9.08
N ASP A 210 -6.68 16.67 -8.51
CA ASP A 210 -8.12 16.73 -8.64
C ASP A 210 -8.89 15.49 -8.18
N ARG A 211 -8.25 14.68 -7.34
CA ARG A 211 -8.87 13.59 -6.59
C ARG A 211 -9.39 14.08 -5.25
N ASP A 212 -10.45 13.43 -4.79
CA ASP A 212 -11.00 13.62 -3.46
C ASP A 212 -10.19 12.74 -2.50
N LEU A 213 -9.28 13.37 -1.76
CA LEU A 213 -8.26 12.69 -0.97
C LEU A 213 -8.61 12.72 0.52
N THR A 214 -8.20 11.66 1.20
CA THR A 214 -8.24 11.55 2.66
C THR A 214 -6.91 11.03 3.19
N ILE A 215 -6.78 10.84 4.51
CA ILE A 215 -5.60 10.27 5.16
C ILE A 215 -5.90 8.91 5.78
N ALA A 216 -4.95 7.99 5.64
CA ALA A 216 -4.95 6.73 6.38
C ALA A 216 -3.53 6.31 6.76
N GLY A 217 -3.40 5.47 7.78
CA GLY A 217 -2.12 4.91 8.21
C GLY A 217 -2.14 4.48 9.67
N ARG A 218 -1.04 4.73 10.38
CA ARG A 218 -0.92 4.43 11.80
C ARG A 218 -0.54 5.66 12.62
N VAL A 219 -0.97 5.67 13.87
CA VAL A 219 -0.61 6.66 14.88
C VAL A 219 0.02 5.93 16.06
N LEU A 220 1.13 6.46 16.56
CA LEU A 220 1.73 6.04 17.82
C LEU A 220 1.15 6.90 18.93
N VAL A 221 0.46 6.25 19.87
CA VAL A 221 -0.23 6.92 20.97
C VAL A 221 0.45 6.57 22.29
N ARG A 222 0.59 7.55 23.16
CA ARG A 222 0.95 7.34 24.56
C ARG A 222 -0.32 6.99 25.31
N GLU A 223 -0.29 5.90 26.05
CA GLU A 223 -1.40 5.49 26.91
C GLU A 223 -0.92 5.53 28.36
N LYS A 224 -1.74 6.09 29.25
CA LYS A 224 -1.46 6.10 30.68
C LYS A 224 -2.56 5.36 31.41
N LYS A 225 -2.24 4.19 31.94
CA LYS A 225 -3.17 3.37 32.73
C LYS A 225 -2.53 3.04 34.08
N ASP A 226 -3.24 3.34 35.16
CA ASP A 226 -2.80 3.05 36.54
C ASP A 226 -1.39 3.60 36.86
N GLY A 227 -1.04 4.76 36.31
CA GLY A 227 0.27 5.40 36.47
C GLY A 227 1.40 4.83 35.60
N VAL A 228 1.15 3.73 34.87
CA VAL A 228 2.10 3.13 33.92
C VAL A 228 1.91 3.77 32.55
N VAL A 229 3.02 4.20 31.95
CA VAL A 229 3.04 4.75 30.58
C VAL A 229 3.39 3.61 29.62
N SER A 230 2.48 3.35 28.68
CA SER A 230 2.69 2.46 27.54
C SER A 230 2.58 3.23 26.23
N TYR A 231 3.03 2.61 25.14
CA TYR A 231 2.88 3.13 23.79
C TYR A 231 2.12 2.12 22.94
N GLY A 232 1.01 2.58 22.38
CA GLY A 232 0.16 1.81 21.48
C GLY A 232 0.37 2.21 20.03
N HIS A 233 -0.03 1.33 19.13
CA HIS A 233 -0.26 1.69 17.73
C HIS A 233 -1.76 1.64 17.48
N LYS A 234 -2.29 2.63 16.77
CA LYS A 234 -3.69 2.66 16.32
C LYS A 234 -3.73 2.88 14.82
N LEU A 235 -4.56 2.13 14.12
CA LEU A 235 -4.87 2.39 12.71
C LEU A 235 -5.85 3.55 12.63
N VAL A 236 -5.62 4.44 11.69
CA VAL A 236 -6.44 5.63 11.45
C VAL A 236 -6.80 5.67 9.98
N ARG A 237 -8.07 5.93 9.69
CA ARG A 237 -8.57 6.22 8.35
C ARG A 237 -9.74 7.19 8.46
N VAL A 238 -9.53 8.43 8.03
CA VAL A 238 -10.63 9.38 7.88
C VAL A 238 -11.47 8.95 6.67
N GLN A 239 -12.79 8.81 6.82
CA GLN A 239 -13.65 8.33 5.72
C GLN A 239 -14.01 9.45 4.73
N GLU A 240 -14.07 10.69 5.20
CA GLU A 240 -14.47 11.84 4.40
C GLU A 240 -13.32 12.37 3.54
N PRO A 241 -13.61 12.96 2.37
CA PRO A 241 -12.61 13.62 1.52
C PRO A 241 -12.22 14.99 2.10
N ILE A 242 -11.16 14.99 2.90
CA ILE A 242 -10.70 16.17 3.63
C ILE A 242 -9.63 16.97 2.89
N MET A 243 -9.09 16.46 1.78
CA MET A 243 -7.98 17.10 1.07
C MET A 243 -8.13 17.01 -0.45
N ARG A 244 -7.50 17.97 -1.14
CA ARG A 244 -7.40 17.96 -2.60
C ARG A 244 -6.09 18.61 -3.06
N ILE A 245 -5.50 18.07 -4.12
CA ILE A 245 -4.38 18.71 -4.83
C ILE A 245 -4.97 19.35 -6.10
N PRO A 246 -5.27 20.66 -6.12
CA PRO A 246 -5.93 21.29 -7.25
C PRO A 246 -4.97 21.49 -8.42
N THR A 247 -5.44 21.31 -9.65
CA THR A 247 -4.69 21.74 -10.84
C THR A 247 -4.70 23.27 -11.01
N LEU A 248 -3.68 23.80 -11.66
CA LEU A 248 -3.69 25.17 -12.13
C LEU A 248 -4.60 25.28 -13.36
N ALA A 249 -5.43 26.33 -13.40
CA ALA A 249 -6.30 26.58 -14.55
C ALA A 249 -5.48 26.74 -15.85
N ILE A 250 -5.89 26.05 -16.92
CA ILE A 250 -5.22 26.08 -18.23
C ILE A 250 -5.03 27.49 -18.82
N HIS A 251 -5.91 28.44 -18.46
CA HIS A 251 -5.81 29.83 -18.90
C HIS A 251 -4.52 30.51 -18.42
N LEU A 252 -3.98 30.05 -17.28
CA LEU A 252 -2.76 30.55 -16.64
C LEU A 252 -1.51 29.72 -17.02
N ASP A 253 -1.68 28.53 -17.59
CA ASP A 253 -0.60 27.74 -18.20
C ASP A 253 -1.07 27.12 -19.51
N ARG A 254 -0.94 27.91 -20.58
CA ARG A 254 -1.37 27.51 -21.93
C ARG A 254 -0.43 26.50 -22.57
N THR A 255 0.78 26.31 -22.02
CA THR A 255 1.79 25.43 -22.60
C THR A 255 1.51 23.95 -22.34
N ILE A 256 0.64 23.62 -21.38
CA ILE A 256 0.26 22.25 -21.03
C ILE A 256 -0.23 21.46 -22.26
N SER A 257 -0.99 22.09 -23.16
CA SER A 257 -1.55 21.42 -24.35
C SER A 257 -0.47 21.00 -25.36
N SER A 258 0.64 21.72 -25.42
CA SER A 258 1.73 21.48 -26.39
C SER A 258 2.95 20.80 -25.79
N GLU A 259 3.27 21.06 -24.52
CA GLU A 259 4.48 20.60 -23.84
C GLU A 259 4.22 19.55 -22.75
N GLY A 260 2.95 19.29 -22.44
CA GLY A 260 2.54 18.42 -21.34
C GLY A 260 2.63 19.09 -19.95
N LEU A 261 2.01 18.46 -18.96
CA LEU A 261 1.98 18.95 -17.59
C LEU A 261 3.33 18.71 -16.89
N LYS A 262 4.02 19.79 -16.51
CA LYS A 262 5.29 19.73 -15.76
C LYS A 262 5.04 19.90 -14.26
N ILE A 263 5.22 18.82 -13.51
CA ILE A 263 4.96 18.80 -12.06
C ILE A 263 6.27 18.94 -11.30
N ASN A 264 6.35 19.94 -10.41
CA ASN A 264 7.36 19.98 -9.38
C ASN A 264 6.80 19.28 -8.13
N ASN A 265 7.34 18.10 -7.78
CA ASN A 265 6.82 17.29 -6.67
C ASN A 265 6.83 17.99 -5.31
N GLN A 266 7.69 18.99 -5.11
CA GLN A 266 7.79 19.73 -3.85
C GLN A 266 6.77 20.88 -3.77
N ASN A 267 6.53 21.56 -4.89
CA ASN A 267 5.74 22.79 -4.91
C ASN A 267 4.29 22.58 -5.36
N HIS A 268 4.03 21.57 -6.21
CA HIS A 268 2.73 21.40 -6.88
C HIS A 268 1.90 20.23 -6.31
N LEU A 269 2.49 19.32 -5.52
CA LEU A 269 1.77 18.17 -4.92
C LEU A 269 1.26 18.45 -3.50
N VAL A 270 1.19 19.71 -3.08
CA VAL A 270 0.81 20.06 -1.71
C VAL A 270 -0.72 20.11 -1.63
N PRO A 271 -1.38 19.17 -0.92
CA PRO A 271 -2.83 19.20 -0.75
C PRO A 271 -3.30 20.37 0.12
N VAL A 272 -4.47 20.90 -0.23
CA VAL A 272 -5.24 21.85 0.58
C VAL A 272 -6.16 21.06 1.51
N LEU A 273 -6.11 21.37 2.82
CA LEU A 273 -6.97 20.81 3.87
C LEU A 273 -8.15 21.73 4.21
N GLY A 274 -7.96 23.05 4.12
CA GLY A 274 -8.99 24.01 4.49
C GLY A 274 -8.55 25.45 4.26
N THR A 275 -9.33 26.41 4.75
CA THR A 275 -9.03 27.85 4.66
C THR A 275 -8.81 28.45 6.04
N LEU A 276 -7.93 29.46 6.12
CA LEU A 276 -7.70 30.21 7.36
C LEU A 276 -8.99 30.85 7.87
N ILE A 277 -9.81 31.40 6.97
CA ILE A 277 -11.07 32.07 7.33
C ILE A 277 -12.00 31.11 8.05
N LYS A 278 -12.23 29.91 7.49
CA LYS A 278 -13.15 28.95 8.11
C LYS A 278 -12.62 28.44 9.44
N HIS A 279 -11.30 28.25 9.54
CA HIS A 279 -10.62 27.85 10.77
C HIS A 279 -10.78 28.88 11.89
N GLU A 280 -10.55 30.17 11.61
CA GLU A 280 -10.74 31.23 12.59
C GLU A 280 -12.22 31.41 12.97
N MET A 281 -13.15 31.26 12.01
CA MET A 281 -14.58 31.26 12.32
C MET A 281 -14.98 30.11 13.25
N GLN A 282 -14.42 28.90 13.06
CA GLN A 282 -14.69 27.76 13.94
C GLN A 282 -14.18 28.01 15.36
N LYS A 283 -12.97 28.55 15.51
CA LYS A 283 -12.44 28.94 16.84
C LYS A 283 -13.34 29.94 17.56
N LEU A 284 -13.93 30.90 16.84
CA LEU A 284 -14.84 31.88 17.46
C LEU A 284 -16.15 31.24 17.93
N VAL A 285 -16.65 30.22 17.22
CA VAL A 285 -17.86 29.48 17.61
C VAL A 285 -17.58 28.55 18.79
N GLU A 286 -16.44 27.85 18.77
CA GLU A 286 -16.03 26.91 19.81
C GLU A 286 -15.46 27.61 21.06
N GLY A 287 -14.94 28.83 20.91
CA GLY A 287 -14.42 29.68 22.00
C GLY A 287 -15.46 30.17 23.01
N ASN A 288 -16.73 29.77 22.87
CA ASN A 288 -17.76 29.90 23.91
C ASN A 288 -17.91 28.63 24.78
N VAL A 289 -17.07 27.61 24.59
CA VAL A 289 -16.98 26.44 25.47
C VAL A 289 -15.67 26.53 26.27
N PRO A 290 -15.72 26.67 27.62
CA PRO A 290 -14.52 26.76 28.44
C PRO A 290 -13.87 25.37 28.53
N GLY A 291 -12.85 25.14 27.72
CA GLY A 291 -12.05 23.92 27.69
C GLY A 291 -10.67 24.22 27.14
N GLU A 292 -9.83 24.86 27.95
CA GLU A 292 -8.41 24.99 27.70
C GLU A 292 -7.78 23.59 27.57
N SER A 293 -7.27 23.25 26.38
CA SER A 293 -6.24 22.23 26.26
C SER A 293 -4.88 22.94 26.25
N SER A 294 -4.33 23.07 27.45
CA SER A 294 -2.99 23.54 27.79
C SER A 294 -1.91 22.53 27.36
N GLY A 295 -1.77 22.31 26.06
CA GLY A 295 -0.67 21.58 25.45
C GLY A 295 0.23 22.54 24.68
N GLY A 296 1.56 22.47 24.89
CA GLY A 296 2.53 23.32 24.21
C GLY A 296 2.28 23.41 22.69
N GLU A 297 2.36 24.63 22.15
CA GLU A 297 1.94 24.94 20.78
C GLU A 297 2.66 24.03 19.77
N ASN A 298 1.98 22.99 19.27
CA ASN A 298 2.57 22.09 18.28
C ASN A 298 2.71 22.85 16.96
N THR A 299 3.93 23.31 16.67
CA THR A 299 4.23 24.08 15.46
C THR A 299 4.42 23.20 14.21
N LYS A 300 4.50 21.88 14.36
CA LYS A 300 4.81 20.96 13.25
C LYS A 300 3.63 20.68 12.33
N HIS A 301 2.41 20.70 12.86
CA HIS A 301 1.19 20.31 12.16
C HIS A 301 0.08 21.34 12.41
N HIS A 302 -0.88 21.43 11.49
CA HIS A 302 -2.08 22.23 11.72
C HIS A 302 -2.93 21.60 12.84
N PRO A 303 -3.47 22.38 13.81
CA PRO A 303 -4.33 21.84 14.86
C PRO A 303 -5.54 21.06 14.33
N LEU A 304 -6.16 21.54 13.25
CA LEU A 304 -7.27 20.86 12.58
C LEU A 304 -6.90 19.44 12.12
N LEU A 305 -5.69 19.25 11.60
CA LEU A 305 -5.21 17.92 11.20
C LEU A 305 -5.05 17.00 12.41
N LEU A 306 -4.45 17.50 13.50
CA LEU A 306 -4.26 16.72 14.72
C LEU A 306 -5.58 16.32 15.36
N GLN A 307 -6.57 17.23 15.39
CA GLN A 307 -7.91 16.94 15.90
C GLN A 307 -8.61 15.84 15.08
N LEU A 308 -8.50 15.86 13.76
CA LEU A 308 -9.04 14.81 12.89
C LEU A 308 -8.38 13.45 13.17
N ILE A 309 -7.05 13.43 13.33
CA ILE A 309 -6.28 12.22 13.65
C ILE A 309 -6.67 11.70 15.04
N ALA A 310 -6.73 12.58 16.04
CA ALA A 310 -7.07 12.24 17.43
C ALA A 310 -8.48 11.65 17.54
N LYS A 311 -9.45 12.27 16.85
CA LYS A 311 -10.83 11.76 16.75
C LYS A 311 -10.87 10.35 16.19
N GLU A 312 -10.18 10.09 15.08
CA GLU A 312 -10.17 8.77 14.45
C GLU A 312 -9.38 7.74 15.27
N ALA A 313 -8.31 8.17 15.96
CA ALA A 313 -7.55 7.33 16.88
C ALA A 313 -8.26 7.11 18.23
N ASN A 314 -9.37 7.80 18.50
CA ASN A 314 -10.03 7.81 19.81
C ASN A 314 -9.01 8.05 20.95
N CYS A 315 -8.27 9.17 20.85
CA CYS A 315 -7.31 9.65 21.84
C CYS A 315 -7.34 11.18 21.89
N GLU A 316 -6.68 11.76 22.88
CA GLU A 316 -6.45 13.20 22.93
C GLU A 316 -5.27 13.60 22.02
N VAL A 317 -5.21 14.89 21.64
CA VAL A 317 -4.17 15.40 20.73
C VAL A 317 -2.77 15.32 21.35
N ASP A 318 -2.65 15.54 22.66
CA ASP A 318 -1.39 15.47 23.41
C ASP A 318 -0.88 14.03 23.62
N GLU A 319 -1.76 13.04 23.47
CA GLU A 319 -1.40 11.61 23.50
C GLU A 319 -0.71 11.15 22.20
N ILE A 320 -0.87 11.90 21.09
CA ILE A 320 -0.22 11.58 19.82
C ILE A 320 1.29 11.82 19.92
N CYS A 321 2.07 10.74 19.84
CA CYS A 321 3.54 10.81 19.86
C CYS A 321 4.12 11.09 18.47
N ASP A 322 3.64 10.35 17.47
CA ASP A 322 4.04 10.45 16.07
C ASP A 322 3.03 9.70 15.19
N PHE A 323 3.11 9.85 13.88
CA PHE A 323 2.25 9.11 12.94
C PHE A 323 2.92 8.84 11.60
N GLU A 324 2.51 7.75 10.96
CA GLU A 324 2.82 7.43 9.57
C GLU A 324 1.52 7.35 8.78
N LEU A 325 1.17 8.49 8.16
CA LEU A 325 -0.04 8.66 7.38
C LEU A 325 0.30 8.96 5.93
N GLN A 326 -0.59 8.54 5.02
CA GLN A 326 -0.50 8.82 3.60
C GLN A 326 -1.85 9.30 3.07
N LEU A 327 -1.80 10.08 1.99
CA LEU A 327 -2.99 10.42 1.22
C LEU A 327 -3.55 9.18 0.53
N CYS A 328 -4.86 9.07 0.49
CA CYS A 328 -5.60 7.99 -0.15
C CYS A 328 -6.76 8.56 -0.96
N ASP A 329 -7.03 8.01 -2.15
CA ASP A 329 -8.26 8.30 -2.89
C ASP A 329 -9.46 7.75 -2.10
N THR A 330 -10.50 8.56 -1.97
CA THR A 330 -11.77 8.16 -1.32
C THR A 330 -12.68 7.40 -2.26
N GLN A 331 -12.44 7.43 -3.57
CA GLN A 331 -13.19 6.64 -4.54
C GLN A 331 -13.03 5.14 -4.25
N PRO A 332 -14.12 4.40 -4.01
CA PRO A 332 -14.04 2.98 -3.73
C PRO A 332 -13.63 2.18 -4.97
N SER A 333 -12.96 1.06 -4.73
CA SER A 333 -12.72 0.01 -5.72
C SER A 333 -14.03 -0.61 -6.15
N VAL A 334 -14.20 -0.87 -7.45
CA VAL A 334 -15.45 -1.39 -8.01
C VAL A 334 -15.21 -2.36 -9.16
N VAL A 335 -16.19 -3.23 -9.41
CA VAL A 335 -16.32 -3.96 -10.68
C VAL A 335 -16.97 -3.02 -11.70
N ALA A 336 -16.34 -2.84 -12.84
CA ALA A 336 -16.69 -1.82 -13.83
C ALA A 336 -16.59 -2.32 -15.29
N GLY A 337 -16.89 -1.42 -16.23
CA GLY A 337 -16.99 -1.72 -17.67
C GLY A 337 -18.42 -2.08 -18.08
N ALA A 338 -18.73 -1.92 -19.36
CA ALA A 338 -20.07 -2.18 -19.91
C ALA A 338 -20.54 -3.63 -19.65
N MET A 339 -19.60 -4.57 -19.57
CA MET A 339 -19.85 -5.97 -19.27
C MET A 339 -19.40 -6.42 -17.87
N LYS A 340 -19.07 -5.47 -16.97
CA LYS A 340 -18.57 -5.76 -15.61
C LYS A 340 -17.35 -6.69 -15.59
N GLU A 341 -16.42 -6.46 -16.53
CA GLU A 341 -15.25 -7.31 -16.76
C GLU A 341 -13.94 -6.72 -16.19
N PHE A 342 -13.99 -5.48 -15.68
CA PHE A 342 -12.82 -4.80 -15.12
C PHE A 342 -12.95 -4.57 -13.61
N ILE A 343 -11.80 -4.44 -12.94
CA ILE A 343 -11.71 -3.90 -11.59
C ILE A 343 -11.04 -2.53 -11.69
N PHE A 344 -11.75 -1.48 -11.28
CA PHE A 344 -11.17 -0.14 -11.16
C PHE A 344 -10.80 0.08 -9.71
N SER A 345 -9.51 0.21 -9.45
CA SER A 345 -8.98 0.38 -8.10
C SER A 345 -7.57 0.97 -8.14
N GLY A 346 -7.23 1.74 -7.12
CA GLY A 346 -5.84 2.05 -6.80
C GLY A 346 -5.16 0.84 -6.13
N ARG A 347 -3.83 0.82 -6.08
CA ARG A 347 -3.06 -0.17 -5.30
C ARG A 347 -3.19 -1.63 -5.77
N LEU A 348 -3.75 -1.88 -6.96
CA LEU A 348 -3.74 -3.22 -7.57
C LEU A 348 -2.32 -3.79 -7.61
N ASP A 349 -1.35 -2.94 -7.96
CA ASP A 349 0.08 -3.14 -7.71
C ASP A 349 0.40 -2.83 -6.22
N ASN A 350 0.65 -3.82 -5.36
CA ASN A 350 0.61 -5.26 -5.60
C ASN A 350 -0.35 -5.99 -4.65
N LEU A 351 -1.39 -5.28 -4.19
CA LEU A 351 -2.40 -5.87 -3.31
C LEU A 351 -3.21 -6.97 -4.00
N CYS A 352 -3.32 -6.95 -5.34
CA CYS A 352 -3.93 -8.05 -6.09
C CYS A 352 -3.16 -9.37 -5.86
N MET A 353 -1.83 -9.36 -6.03
CA MET A 353 -1.03 -10.57 -5.79
C MET A 353 -0.97 -10.94 -4.31
N SER A 354 -0.92 -9.94 -3.42
CA SER A 354 -0.97 -10.19 -1.98
C SER A 354 -2.27 -10.91 -1.58
N PHE A 355 -3.41 -10.44 -2.06
CA PHE A 355 -4.70 -11.08 -1.83
C PHE A 355 -4.77 -12.50 -2.42
N CYS A 356 -4.35 -12.66 -3.68
CA CYS A 356 -4.33 -13.97 -4.32
C CYS A 356 -3.44 -14.96 -3.55
N SER A 357 -2.28 -14.51 -3.07
CA SER A 357 -1.35 -15.34 -2.28
C SER A 357 -1.94 -15.77 -0.93
N LEU A 358 -2.88 -15.00 -0.36
CA LEU A 358 -3.57 -15.34 0.89
C LEU A 358 -4.78 -16.27 0.68
N LYS A 359 -5.35 -16.30 -0.53
CA LYS A 359 -6.55 -17.09 -0.85
C LYS A 359 -6.25 -18.49 -1.39
N VAL A 360 -5.05 -18.72 -1.93
CA VAL A 360 -4.54 -20.05 -2.34
C VAL A 360 -4.25 -20.88 -1.10
#